data_AF-A0A7J6UGT4-F1
#
_entry.id   AF-A0A7J6UGT4-F1
#
_cell.length_a   1.000
_cell.length_b   1.000
_cell.length_c   1.000
_cell.angle_alpha   90.00
_cell.angle_beta   90.00
_cell.angle_gamma   90.00
#
_symmetry.space_group_name_H-M   'P 1'
#
loop_
_entity.id
_entity.type
_entity.pdbx_description
1 polymer ?
#
loop_
_entity_poly.entity_id
_entity_poly.type
_entity_poly.pdbx_seq_one_letter_code
_entity_poly.pdbx_strand_id
1 'polypeptide(L)'
;MDVREVGENRLLLLRNPWGAQSPRSWNGAWSRVSDKWTDELKRELGVVNSAGVSMYDTNSMFWMAWEDVVEYFASLEICRVHEDYPSDAIVRQRCWLPAVTGLGEMFTVTAPDDEDASVDITVYQESNKTRESAVGMASTLVDIGLVVVRIDPSSGEPLECAGTAKKDIMPEVNTELFLKRGETYRIVPLSFSHSMELGHRKSTVAIHSSHALKSVSPPRRMTSVESGLATFLYATVHGKKREVSPPGIAVYICQDSSGTIVCAENKRTDCSFVIELDASESKNVVSSRGSMTTQDTIPPMTRAVLMTLSPEKNATKFQLSLAMAHGVQPGDGGGGIFFPPPADVTMHVFLPITHRPQQIVSSSTSSSTSAAAESSAQPPSTQQRIKTLFDEYVASGMTPNDALLAALAVVKKADDK
;
A
#
# COMPACT_ATOMS: atom_id res chain seq x y z
N MET A 1 10.35 -28.42 -11.24
CA MET A 1 10.23 -27.10 -11.87
C MET A 1 11.52 -26.37 -11.54
N ASP A 2 12.04 -25.59 -12.47
CA ASP A 2 13.38 -25.00 -12.38
C ASP A 2 13.42 -23.67 -13.17
N VAL A 3 14.37 -22.80 -12.84
CA VAL A 3 14.62 -21.54 -13.54
C VAL A 3 16.11 -21.44 -13.81
N ARG A 4 16.49 -21.25 -15.08
CA ARG A 4 17.89 -21.26 -15.52
C ARG A 4 18.18 -20.13 -16.49
N GLU A 5 19.35 -19.54 -16.34
CA GLU A 5 19.95 -18.65 -17.33
C GLU A 5 21.11 -19.39 -17.99
N VAL A 6 21.02 -19.60 -19.31
CA VAL A 6 22.05 -20.31 -20.08
C VAL A 6 22.36 -19.52 -21.35
N GLY A 7 23.57 -18.98 -21.40
CA GLY A 7 23.94 -17.98 -22.40
C GLY A 7 23.03 -16.75 -22.29
N GLU A 8 22.38 -16.38 -23.39
CA GLU A 8 21.42 -15.27 -23.43
C GLU A 8 19.97 -15.71 -23.13
N ASN A 9 19.74 -16.99 -22.83
CA ASN A 9 18.40 -17.54 -22.67
C ASN A 9 18.00 -17.62 -21.19
N ARG A 10 16.86 -16.99 -20.85
CA ARG A 10 16.20 -17.12 -19.55
C ARG A 10 15.05 -18.09 -19.68
N LEU A 11 15.17 -19.26 -19.05
CA LEU A 11 14.28 -20.39 -19.27
C LEU A 11 13.62 -20.84 -17.97
N LEU A 12 12.34 -21.20 -18.08
CA LEU A 12 11.54 -21.73 -16.98
C LEU A 12 11.03 -23.12 -17.33
N LEU A 13 11.25 -24.08 -16.44
CA LEU A 13 10.71 -25.45 -16.54
C LEU A 13 9.36 -25.51 -15.82
N LEU A 14 8.30 -25.55 -16.61
CA LEU A 14 6.91 -25.57 -16.16
C LEU A 14 6.33 -26.98 -16.23
N ARG A 15 5.33 -27.25 -15.38
CA ARG A 15 4.57 -28.50 -15.38
C ARG A 15 3.09 -28.26 -15.62
N ASN A 16 2.55 -28.91 -16.64
CA ASN A 16 1.13 -29.01 -16.88
C ASN A 16 0.47 -29.94 -15.82
N PRO A 17 -0.48 -29.44 -15.02
CA PRO A 17 -1.14 -30.24 -13.97
C PRO A 17 -1.90 -31.48 -14.49
N TRP A 18 -2.37 -31.45 -15.75
CA TRP A 18 -3.06 -32.59 -16.37
C TRP A 18 -2.13 -33.75 -16.75
N GLY A 19 -0.82 -33.58 -16.62
CA GLY A 19 0.15 -34.66 -16.80
C GLY A 19 0.20 -35.19 -18.24
N ALA A 20 0.66 -36.44 -18.37
CA ALA A 20 0.82 -37.14 -19.65
C ALA A 20 -0.48 -37.31 -20.45
N GLN A 21 -1.64 -37.11 -19.82
CA GLN A 21 -2.96 -37.24 -20.45
C GLN A 21 -3.41 -35.94 -21.13
N SER A 22 -2.62 -34.86 -21.06
CA SER A 22 -2.99 -33.61 -21.69
C SER A 22 -2.95 -33.72 -23.22
N PRO A 23 -4.03 -33.36 -23.94
CA PRO A 23 -4.07 -33.42 -25.39
C PRO A 23 -3.21 -32.34 -26.06
N ARG A 24 -2.70 -31.37 -25.30
CA ARG A 24 -1.90 -30.25 -25.81
C ARG A 24 -0.70 -30.02 -24.90
N SER A 25 0.48 -29.97 -25.50
CA SER A 25 1.73 -29.56 -24.86
C SER A 25 2.22 -28.28 -25.52
N TRP A 26 3.04 -27.53 -24.79
CA TRP A 26 3.74 -26.38 -25.35
C TRP A 26 4.50 -26.77 -26.63
N ASN A 27 4.31 -26.01 -27.70
CA ASN A 27 4.89 -26.27 -29.02
C ASN A 27 5.71 -25.09 -29.57
N GLY A 28 5.92 -24.04 -28.77
CA GLY A 28 6.77 -22.91 -29.13
C GLY A 28 8.25 -23.16 -28.83
N ALA A 29 9.01 -22.07 -28.63
CA ALA A 29 10.44 -22.13 -28.35
C ALA A 29 10.72 -22.99 -27.10
N TRP A 30 11.77 -23.82 -27.16
CA TRP A 30 12.18 -24.73 -26.07
C TRP A 30 11.16 -25.84 -25.73
N SER A 31 10.12 -26.02 -26.55
CA SER A 31 9.28 -27.22 -26.52
C SER A 31 10.07 -28.50 -26.86
N ARG A 32 9.47 -29.67 -26.64
CA ARG A 32 10.10 -30.97 -26.93
C ARG A 32 10.52 -31.15 -28.39
N VAL A 33 9.88 -30.43 -29.32
CA VAL A 33 10.14 -30.47 -30.76
C VAL A 33 10.88 -29.23 -31.27
N SER A 34 11.27 -28.32 -30.37
CA SER A 34 11.98 -27.11 -30.77
C SER A 34 13.37 -27.44 -31.29
N ASP A 35 13.71 -26.81 -32.41
CA ASP A 35 15.02 -26.82 -33.05
C ASP A 35 16.09 -26.05 -32.28
N LYS A 36 15.70 -25.22 -31.30
CA LYS A 36 16.62 -24.49 -30.42
C LYS A 36 17.41 -25.40 -29.48
N TRP A 37 16.98 -26.64 -29.30
CA TRP A 37 17.69 -27.59 -28.46
C TRP A 37 18.95 -28.15 -29.12
N THR A 38 20.09 -27.93 -28.49
CA THR A 38 21.31 -28.71 -28.75
C THR A 38 21.43 -29.85 -27.74
N ASP A 39 22.16 -30.91 -28.08
CA ASP A 39 22.39 -32.03 -27.14
C ASP A 39 23.18 -31.57 -25.90
N GLU A 40 24.00 -30.55 -26.04
CA GLU A 40 24.71 -29.90 -24.93
C GLU A 40 23.74 -29.21 -23.98
N LEU A 41 22.86 -28.35 -24.49
CA LEU A 41 21.85 -27.65 -23.69
C LEU A 41 20.86 -28.62 -23.03
N LYS A 42 20.48 -29.69 -23.73
CA LYS A 42 19.61 -30.73 -23.14
C LYS A 42 20.28 -31.42 -21.95
N ARG A 43 21.60 -31.63 -21.98
CA ARG A 43 22.34 -32.21 -20.84
C ARG A 43 22.55 -31.19 -19.73
N GLU A 44 22.92 -29.96 -20.07
CA GLU A 44 23.15 -28.87 -19.10
C GLU A 44 21.89 -28.55 -18.30
N LEU A 45 20.74 -28.45 -18.97
CA LEU A 45 19.44 -28.19 -18.35
C LEU A 45 18.79 -29.45 -17.76
N GLY A 46 19.47 -30.60 -17.79
CA GLY A 46 18.95 -31.84 -17.24
C GLY A 46 17.67 -32.32 -17.92
N VAL A 47 17.47 -32.00 -19.20
CA VAL A 47 16.40 -32.57 -20.03
C VAL A 47 16.68 -34.04 -20.29
N VAL A 48 17.94 -34.36 -20.57
CA VAL A 48 18.43 -35.73 -20.77
C VAL A 48 19.67 -35.98 -19.91
N ASN A 49 19.87 -37.21 -19.48
CA ASN A 49 21.10 -37.63 -18.80
C ASN A 49 22.25 -37.90 -19.81
N SER A 50 23.42 -38.28 -19.29
CA SER A 50 24.60 -38.62 -20.11
C SER A 50 24.38 -39.78 -21.09
N ALA A 51 23.37 -40.63 -20.86
CA ALA A 51 22.97 -41.72 -21.73
C ALA A 51 21.88 -41.32 -22.75
N GLY A 52 21.48 -40.05 -22.79
CA GLY A 52 20.44 -39.53 -23.70
C GLY A 52 19.00 -39.86 -23.27
N VAL A 53 18.80 -40.34 -22.05
CA VAL A 53 17.47 -40.67 -21.53
C VAL A 53 16.82 -39.43 -20.92
N SER A 54 15.56 -39.16 -21.29
CA SER A 54 14.79 -38.05 -20.73
C SER A 54 14.67 -38.15 -19.21
N MET A 55 14.98 -37.08 -18.51
CA MET A 55 14.94 -37.01 -17.04
C MET A 55 13.52 -36.86 -16.48
N TYR A 56 12.57 -36.48 -17.33
CA TYR A 56 11.19 -36.25 -16.95
C TYR A 56 10.22 -36.52 -18.12
N ASP A 57 8.92 -36.56 -17.81
CA ASP A 57 7.87 -36.72 -18.81
C ASP A 57 7.69 -35.43 -19.62
N THR A 58 8.20 -35.43 -20.84
CA THR A 58 8.16 -34.29 -21.78
C THR A 58 6.75 -33.98 -22.30
N ASN A 59 5.74 -34.80 -21.98
CA ASN A 59 4.35 -34.48 -22.27
C ASN A 59 3.73 -33.56 -21.22
N SER A 60 4.26 -33.60 -19.99
CA SER A 60 3.74 -32.83 -18.86
C SER A 60 4.69 -31.74 -18.37
N MET A 61 5.98 -31.83 -18.69
CA MET A 61 6.97 -30.82 -18.33
C MET A 61 7.66 -30.27 -19.58
N PHE A 62 7.79 -28.95 -19.66
CA PHE A 62 8.40 -28.27 -20.79
C PHE A 62 9.15 -27.02 -20.34
N TRP A 63 10.20 -26.67 -21.08
CA TRP A 63 10.86 -25.39 -20.95
C TRP A 63 10.16 -24.36 -21.80
N MET A 64 10.19 -23.11 -21.34
CA MET A 64 9.63 -21.95 -22.01
C MET A 64 10.56 -20.76 -21.79
N ALA A 65 10.67 -19.87 -22.78
CA ALA A 65 11.42 -18.63 -22.61
C ALA A 65 10.68 -17.69 -21.66
N TRP A 66 11.40 -16.88 -20.88
CA TRP A 66 10.79 -15.90 -19.98
C TRP A 66 9.82 -14.96 -20.72
N GLU A 67 10.17 -14.57 -21.94
CA GLU A 67 9.35 -13.71 -22.79
C GLU A 67 7.99 -14.35 -23.10
N ASP A 68 7.98 -15.66 -23.39
CA ASP A 68 6.75 -16.43 -23.60
C ASP A 68 5.95 -16.56 -22.30
N VAL A 69 6.62 -16.72 -21.14
CA VAL A 69 5.92 -16.77 -19.84
C VAL A 69 5.15 -15.47 -19.60
N VAL A 70 5.78 -14.32 -19.86
CA VAL A 70 5.16 -13.00 -19.72
C VAL A 70 3.99 -12.81 -20.69
N GLU A 71 4.07 -13.36 -21.90
CA GLU A 71 3.00 -13.26 -22.90
C GLU A 71 1.78 -14.16 -22.57
N TYR A 72 2.02 -15.39 -22.11
CA TYR A 72 0.96 -16.39 -21.97
C TYR A 72 0.37 -16.53 -20.56
N PHE A 73 1.08 -16.15 -19.50
CA PHE A 73 0.61 -16.30 -18.12
C PHE A 73 0.09 -14.97 -17.55
N ALA A 74 -1.16 -14.98 -17.07
CA ALA A 74 -1.78 -13.79 -16.49
C ALA A 74 -1.29 -13.49 -15.06
N SER A 75 -0.84 -14.50 -14.32
CA SER A 75 -0.36 -14.37 -12.94
C SER A 75 0.67 -15.46 -12.60
N LEU A 76 1.55 -15.14 -11.65
CA LEU A 76 2.51 -16.07 -11.06
C LEU A 76 2.44 -15.91 -9.53
N GLU A 77 2.19 -17.01 -8.84
CA GLU A 77 2.07 -17.05 -7.38
C GLU A 77 3.25 -17.79 -6.78
N ILE A 78 3.91 -17.20 -5.79
CA ILE A 78 5.07 -17.78 -5.11
C ILE A 78 4.70 -18.01 -3.65
N CYS A 79 4.58 -19.27 -3.25
CA CYS A 79 4.51 -19.63 -1.85
C CYS A 79 5.94 -19.77 -1.32
N ARG A 80 6.44 -18.76 -0.59
CA ARG A 80 7.76 -18.81 0.03
C ARG A 80 7.71 -19.74 1.25
N VAL A 81 8.24 -20.95 1.10
CA VAL A 81 8.46 -21.88 2.21
C VAL A 81 9.92 -21.80 2.60
N HIS A 82 10.20 -21.16 3.72
CA HIS A 82 11.55 -21.09 4.28
C HIS A 82 11.69 -22.15 5.37
N GLU A 83 12.20 -23.33 5.02
CA GLU A 83 12.42 -24.44 5.97
C GLU A 83 13.43 -24.08 7.06
N ASP A 84 14.37 -23.16 6.75
CA ASP A 84 15.43 -22.72 7.66
C ASP A 84 15.04 -21.52 8.53
N TYR A 85 13.86 -20.92 8.32
CA TYR A 85 13.44 -19.80 9.16
C TYR A 85 13.11 -20.32 10.55
N PRO A 86 13.67 -19.72 11.61
CA PRO A 86 13.36 -20.15 12.96
C PRO A 86 11.86 -19.92 13.22
N SER A 87 11.24 -20.78 14.03
CA SER A 87 9.78 -20.81 14.20
C SER A 87 9.17 -19.49 14.69
N ASP A 88 9.98 -18.61 15.27
CA ASP A 88 9.67 -17.27 15.75
C ASP A 88 9.81 -16.17 14.67
N ALA A 89 10.36 -16.49 13.49
CA ALA A 89 10.35 -15.65 12.30
C ALA A 89 9.00 -15.67 11.56
N ILE A 90 8.08 -16.55 11.99
CA ILE A 90 6.70 -16.61 11.50
C ILE A 90 5.75 -16.20 12.62
N VAL A 91 5.11 -15.03 12.47
CA VAL A 91 4.08 -14.57 13.39
C VAL A 91 2.72 -14.89 12.82
N ARG A 92 1.80 -15.40 13.66
CA ARG A 92 0.38 -15.57 13.31
C ARG A 92 -0.49 -14.99 14.40
N GLN A 93 -1.17 -13.89 14.11
CA GLN A 93 -2.08 -13.24 15.04
C GLN A 93 -3.50 -13.23 14.50
N ARG A 94 -4.45 -13.70 15.31
CA ARG A 94 -5.88 -13.58 15.00
C ARG A 94 -6.39 -12.24 15.49
N CYS A 95 -6.91 -11.42 14.57
CA CYS A 95 -7.41 -10.09 14.87
C CYS A 95 -8.89 -10.00 14.49
N TRP A 96 -9.72 -9.46 15.37
CA TRP A 96 -11.08 -9.07 14.97
C TRP A 96 -11.03 -7.93 13.95
N LEU A 97 -11.74 -8.09 12.84
CA LEU A 97 -12.00 -7.00 11.90
C LEU A 97 -13.02 -6.02 12.49
N PRO A 98 -13.01 -4.74 12.05
CA PRO A 98 -14.02 -3.76 12.46
C PRO A 98 -15.45 -4.27 12.27
N ALA A 99 -16.31 -4.05 13.26
CA ALA A 99 -17.73 -4.41 13.27
C ALA A 99 -18.56 -3.29 13.93
N VAL A 100 -19.89 -3.38 13.92
CA VAL A 100 -20.77 -2.40 14.61
C VAL A 100 -20.42 -2.27 16.10
N THR A 101 -19.93 -3.36 16.69
CA THR A 101 -19.57 -3.48 18.10
C THR A 101 -18.14 -2.99 18.44
N GLY A 102 -17.34 -2.58 17.44
CA GLY A 102 -16.03 -2.00 17.68
C GLY A 102 -15.13 -1.92 16.44
N LEU A 103 -14.09 -1.09 16.52
CA LEU A 103 -13.20 -0.76 15.38
C LEU A 103 -12.18 -1.84 15.02
N GLY A 104 -12.37 -3.08 15.48
CA GLY A 104 -11.43 -4.17 15.25
C GLY A 104 -10.20 -4.11 16.16
N GLU A 105 -9.22 -4.96 15.83
CA GLU A 105 -8.00 -5.15 16.60
C GLU A 105 -6.74 -4.90 15.78
N MET A 106 -5.68 -4.55 16.49
CA MET A 106 -4.33 -4.43 15.96
C MET A 106 -3.32 -4.97 16.98
N PHE A 107 -2.08 -5.15 16.55
CA PHE A 107 -0.97 -5.50 17.42
C PHE A 107 0.30 -4.76 16.99
N THR A 108 1.33 -4.79 17.82
CA THR A 108 2.63 -4.20 17.52
C THR A 108 3.69 -5.27 17.33
N VAL A 109 4.61 -5.01 16.41
CA VAL A 109 5.84 -5.79 16.22
C VAL A 109 7.05 -4.89 16.32
N THR A 110 8.16 -5.41 16.82
CA THR A 110 9.44 -4.69 16.85
C THR A 110 10.46 -5.48 16.06
N ALA A 111 11.17 -4.80 15.17
CA ALA A 111 12.23 -5.37 14.36
C ALA A 111 13.42 -5.84 15.23
N PRO A 112 14.28 -6.74 14.72
CA PRO A 112 15.56 -7.07 15.35
C PRO A 112 16.42 -5.81 15.58
N ASP A 113 17.30 -5.83 16.58
CA ASP A 113 18.14 -4.66 16.90
C ASP A 113 19.37 -4.53 15.98
N ASP A 114 19.81 -5.65 15.42
CA ASP A 114 21.05 -5.83 14.68
C ASP A 114 20.91 -5.53 13.19
N GLU A 115 19.81 -5.93 12.57
CA GLU A 115 19.59 -5.78 11.14
C GLU A 115 18.15 -5.48 10.74
N ASP A 116 17.99 -4.99 9.51
CA ASP A 116 16.67 -4.74 8.94
C ASP A 116 16.04 -6.09 8.57
N ALA A 117 14.75 -6.26 8.87
CA ALA A 117 14.03 -7.49 8.58
C ALA A 117 13.17 -7.30 7.32
N SER A 118 13.41 -8.12 6.29
CA SER A 118 12.50 -8.22 5.15
C SER A 118 11.27 -9.01 5.60
N VAL A 119 10.08 -8.43 5.45
CA VAL A 119 8.83 -9.07 5.85
C VAL A 119 7.82 -9.14 4.71
N ASP A 120 7.12 -10.26 4.63
CA ASP A 120 5.88 -10.41 3.87
C ASP A 120 4.74 -10.54 4.89
N ILE A 121 3.77 -9.63 4.80
CA ILE A 121 2.65 -9.55 5.74
C ILE A 121 1.36 -9.83 4.97
N THR A 122 0.67 -10.88 5.37
CA THR A 122 -0.57 -11.32 4.72
C THR A 122 -1.72 -11.32 5.71
N VAL A 123 -2.82 -10.67 5.35
CA VAL A 123 -4.08 -10.73 6.07
C VAL A 123 -4.97 -11.76 5.38
N TYR A 124 -5.24 -12.86 6.06
CA TYR A 124 -6.21 -13.88 5.64
C TYR A 124 -7.55 -13.63 6.31
N GLN A 125 -8.64 -13.80 5.59
CA GLN A 125 -9.97 -13.90 6.20
C GLN A 125 -10.51 -15.33 6.09
N GLU A 126 -11.27 -15.75 7.10
CA GLU A 126 -11.92 -17.05 7.06
C GLU A 126 -12.96 -17.08 5.92
N SER A 127 -12.91 -18.13 5.11
CA SER A 127 -13.94 -18.44 4.12
C SER A 127 -15.23 -18.82 4.85
N ASN A 128 -16.05 -17.83 5.18
CA ASN A 128 -17.40 -18.04 5.70
C ASN A 128 -18.30 -18.51 4.57
N LYS A 129 -18.24 -19.80 4.23
CA LYS A 129 -19.20 -20.43 3.32
C LYS A 129 -20.47 -20.70 4.12
N THR A 130 -21.46 -19.81 4.05
CA THR A 130 -22.81 -20.15 4.49
C THR A 130 -23.32 -21.28 3.59
N ARG A 131 -23.68 -22.40 4.22
CA ARG A 131 -24.23 -23.57 3.52
C ARG A 131 -25.71 -23.30 3.20
N GLU A 132 -25.97 -22.31 2.35
CA GLU A 132 -27.30 -22.10 1.79
C GLU A 132 -27.50 -23.05 0.60
N SER A 133 -28.63 -23.76 0.65
CA SER A 133 -29.02 -24.92 -0.15
C SER A 133 -28.67 -24.84 -1.64
N ALA A 134 -27.91 -25.83 -2.12
CA ALA A 134 -27.84 -26.42 -3.47
C ALA A 134 -27.87 -25.56 -4.77
N VAL A 135 -28.02 -24.23 -4.74
CA VAL A 135 -28.23 -23.40 -5.96
C VAL A 135 -27.34 -22.16 -6.03
N GLY A 136 -26.49 -21.88 -5.02
CA GLY A 136 -25.50 -20.82 -5.16
C GLY A 136 -24.58 -20.72 -3.96
N MET A 137 -23.35 -21.20 -4.08
CA MET A 137 -22.28 -20.84 -3.15
C MET A 137 -21.93 -19.37 -3.38
N ALA A 138 -22.62 -18.44 -2.70
CA ALA A 138 -22.19 -17.05 -2.65
C ALA A 138 -21.05 -16.95 -1.62
N SER A 139 -19.86 -16.58 -2.09
CA SER A 139 -18.74 -16.25 -1.22
C SER A 139 -19.14 -15.07 -0.33
N THR A 140 -19.01 -15.19 1.00
CA THR A 140 -19.31 -14.08 1.92
C THR A 140 -18.08 -13.22 2.20
N LEU A 141 -17.02 -13.31 1.39
CA LEU A 141 -15.82 -12.50 1.59
C LEU A 141 -16.17 -11.02 1.73
N VAL A 142 -15.43 -10.36 2.60
CA VAL A 142 -15.53 -8.91 2.78
C VAL A 142 -14.28 -8.23 2.26
N ASP A 143 -14.34 -6.90 2.20
CA ASP A 143 -13.14 -6.13 1.95
C ASP A 143 -12.16 -6.29 3.11
N ILE A 144 -10.92 -6.65 2.81
CA ILE A 144 -9.82 -6.66 3.77
C ILE A 144 -8.67 -5.84 3.20
N GLY A 145 -7.99 -5.13 4.08
CA GLY A 145 -6.81 -4.32 3.78
C GLY A 145 -5.83 -4.34 4.96
N LEU A 146 -4.67 -3.71 4.78
CA LEU A 146 -3.66 -3.61 5.83
C LEU A 146 -2.99 -2.25 5.78
N VAL A 147 -2.70 -1.70 6.96
CA VAL A 147 -1.79 -0.56 7.13
C VAL A 147 -0.75 -0.92 8.17
N VAL A 148 0.51 -0.65 7.84
CA VAL A 148 1.65 -0.79 8.75
C VAL A 148 2.12 0.61 9.10
N VAL A 149 2.08 0.95 10.39
CA VAL A 149 2.45 2.29 10.88
C VAL A 149 3.66 2.17 11.78
N ARG A 150 4.79 2.80 11.43
CA ARG A 150 5.92 2.93 12.35
C ARG A 150 5.51 3.87 13.48
N ILE A 151 5.81 3.50 14.71
CA ILE A 151 5.45 4.27 15.90
C ILE A 151 6.66 4.53 16.78
N ASP A 152 6.62 5.61 17.54
CA ASP A 152 7.53 5.80 18.65
C ASP A 152 7.14 4.82 19.78
N PRO A 153 8.06 3.96 20.26
CA PRO A 153 7.73 2.92 21.21
C PRO A 153 7.38 3.46 22.60
N SER A 154 7.85 4.66 22.95
CA SER A 154 7.65 5.27 24.28
C SER A 154 6.30 5.97 24.41
N SER A 155 5.91 6.70 23.38
CA SER A 155 4.68 7.50 23.32
C SER A 155 3.54 6.78 22.60
N GLY A 156 3.86 5.80 21.74
CA GLY A 156 2.90 5.22 20.81
C GLY A 156 2.46 6.18 19.70
N GLU A 157 3.13 7.32 19.53
CA GLU A 157 2.77 8.27 18.49
C GLU A 157 3.14 7.73 17.11
N PRO A 158 2.24 7.86 16.11
CA PRO A 158 2.52 7.48 14.74
C PRO A 158 3.64 8.33 14.13
N LEU A 159 4.58 7.68 13.44
CA LEU A 159 5.71 8.33 12.76
C LEU A 159 5.49 8.40 11.25
N GLU A 160 5.24 7.25 10.63
CA GLU A 160 5.04 7.13 9.18
C GLU A 160 4.18 5.92 8.84
N CYS A 161 3.51 5.98 7.69
CA CYS A 161 2.96 4.79 7.05
C CYS A 161 4.10 4.05 6.36
N ALA A 162 4.48 2.89 6.91
CA ALA A 162 5.60 2.10 6.42
C ALA A 162 5.19 1.17 5.26
N GLY A 163 3.92 0.78 5.20
CA GLY A 163 3.41 -0.08 4.14
C GLY A 163 1.90 -0.25 4.21
N THR A 164 1.32 -0.74 3.11
CA THR A 164 -0.11 -1.03 3.01
C THR A 164 -0.35 -2.22 2.09
N ALA A 165 -1.31 -3.09 2.43
CA ALA A 165 -1.89 -4.01 1.46
C ALA A 165 -3.15 -3.37 0.87
N LYS A 166 -3.25 -3.34 -0.45
CA LYS A 166 -4.42 -2.78 -1.14
C LYS A 166 -5.67 -3.53 -0.69
N LYS A 167 -6.71 -2.76 -0.37
CA LYS A 167 -8.01 -3.27 0.05
C LYS A 167 -8.70 -3.97 -1.12
N ASP A 168 -9.17 -5.18 -0.89
CA ASP A 168 -9.93 -5.93 -1.88
C ASP A 168 -10.87 -6.98 -1.23
N ILE A 169 -11.83 -7.47 -1.99
CA ILE A 169 -12.74 -8.55 -1.58
C ILE A 169 -12.14 -9.89 -2.01
N MET A 170 -11.07 -10.29 -1.33
CA MET A 170 -10.29 -11.50 -1.62
C MET A 170 -10.08 -12.34 -0.36
N PRO A 171 -9.80 -13.65 -0.47
CA PRO A 171 -9.47 -14.49 0.68
C PRO A 171 -8.27 -13.97 1.49
N GLU A 172 -7.35 -13.29 0.80
CA GLU A 172 -6.15 -12.71 1.36
C GLU A 172 -5.75 -11.42 0.65
N VAL A 173 -5.02 -10.57 1.38
CA VAL A 173 -4.27 -9.42 0.83
C VAL A 173 -2.91 -9.38 1.50
N ASN A 174 -1.86 -9.02 0.77
CA ASN A 174 -0.50 -9.01 1.28
C ASN A 174 0.28 -7.76 0.90
N THR A 175 1.41 -7.56 1.59
CA THR A 175 2.38 -6.50 1.30
C THR A 175 3.77 -6.93 1.75
N GLU A 176 4.79 -6.57 0.97
CA GLU A 176 6.19 -6.83 1.30
C GLU A 176 6.88 -5.50 1.64
N LEU A 177 7.63 -5.46 2.75
CA LEU A 177 8.42 -4.29 3.14
C LEU A 177 9.62 -4.66 4.02
N PHE A 178 10.47 -3.68 4.31
CA PHE A 178 11.55 -3.82 5.28
C PHE A 178 11.17 -3.14 6.60
N LEU A 179 11.25 -3.87 7.70
CA LEU A 179 11.21 -3.31 9.05
C LEU A 179 12.63 -2.88 9.42
N LYS A 180 12.80 -1.58 9.69
CA LYS A 180 14.09 -1.01 10.09
C LYS A 180 14.48 -1.52 11.47
N ARG A 181 15.75 -1.85 11.65
CA ARG A 181 16.28 -2.37 12.92
C ARG A 181 15.87 -1.56 14.14
N GLY A 182 15.46 -2.22 15.21
CA GLY A 182 15.06 -1.65 16.50
C GLY A 182 13.76 -0.84 16.50
N GLU A 183 13.11 -0.65 15.36
CA GLU A 183 11.89 0.16 15.23
C GLU A 183 10.63 -0.67 15.51
N THR A 184 9.59 0.00 16.02
CA THR A 184 8.31 -0.62 16.37
C THR A 184 7.22 -0.20 15.39
N TYR A 185 6.38 -1.16 15.00
CA TYR A 185 5.34 -1.00 14.00
C TYR A 185 3.99 -1.50 14.53
N ARG A 186 2.93 -0.74 14.27
CA ARG A 186 1.54 -1.19 14.41
C ARG A 186 1.10 -1.88 13.13
N ILE A 187 0.54 -3.07 13.29
CA ILE A 187 -0.04 -3.88 12.23
C ILE A 187 -1.55 -3.74 12.33
N VAL A 188 -2.16 -3.02 11.38
CA VAL A 188 -3.57 -2.62 11.43
C VAL A 188 -4.36 -3.23 10.26
N PRO A 189 -5.04 -4.37 10.49
CA PRO A 189 -6.02 -4.89 9.54
C PRO A 189 -7.20 -3.92 9.38
N LEU A 190 -7.62 -3.69 8.14
CA LEU A 190 -8.76 -2.84 7.79
C LEU A 190 -9.87 -3.67 7.17
N SER A 191 -11.12 -3.32 7.47
CA SER A 191 -12.32 -3.76 6.75
C SER A 191 -13.44 -2.74 7.01
N PHE A 192 -14.18 -2.36 5.97
CA PHE A 192 -15.22 -1.34 6.09
C PHE A 192 -16.62 -1.91 5.83
N SER A 193 -16.77 -2.94 4.99
CA SER A 193 -18.03 -3.66 4.82
C SER A 193 -18.53 -4.23 6.14
N HIS A 194 -17.63 -4.73 7.00
CA HIS A 194 -18.04 -5.28 8.29
C HIS A 194 -18.37 -4.23 9.35
N SER A 195 -17.92 -2.97 9.20
CA SER A 195 -18.15 -1.94 10.21
C SER A 195 -19.64 -1.68 10.48
N MET A 196 -20.52 -2.07 9.56
CA MET A 196 -21.98 -1.95 9.67
C MET A 196 -22.71 -3.28 9.93
N GLU A 197 -22.00 -4.39 10.09
CA GLU A 197 -22.57 -5.69 10.46
C GLU A 197 -22.47 -5.99 11.97
N LEU A 198 -23.49 -6.67 12.49
CA LEU A 198 -23.49 -7.22 13.87
C LEU A 198 -22.54 -8.41 14.05
N GLY A 199 -22.16 -9.08 12.96
CA GLY A 199 -21.31 -10.27 12.99
C GLY A 199 -19.83 -9.92 13.05
N HIS A 200 -19.14 -10.33 14.11
CA HIS A 200 -17.69 -10.23 14.20
C HIS A 200 -17.01 -11.20 13.23
N ARG A 201 -15.99 -10.73 12.50
CA ARG A 201 -15.10 -11.60 11.73
C ARG A 201 -13.68 -11.57 12.25
N LYS A 202 -13.05 -12.73 12.24
CA LYS A 202 -11.61 -12.85 12.48
C LYS A 202 -10.87 -12.85 11.17
N SER A 203 -9.80 -12.08 11.14
CA SER A 203 -8.71 -12.26 10.21
C SER A 203 -7.56 -12.97 10.92
N THR A 204 -6.70 -13.62 10.15
CA THR A 204 -5.38 -14.07 10.60
C THR A 204 -4.33 -13.25 9.87
N VAL A 205 -3.54 -12.49 10.61
CA VAL A 205 -2.37 -11.80 10.07
C VAL A 205 -1.18 -12.71 10.22
N ALA A 206 -0.57 -13.10 9.11
CA ALA A 206 0.69 -13.82 9.06
C ALA A 206 1.82 -12.84 8.71
N ILE A 207 2.93 -12.90 9.42
CA ILE A 207 4.16 -12.18 9.08
C ILE A 207 5.25 -13.22 8.88
N HIS A 208 5.79 -13.28 7.67
CA HIS A 208 6.98 -14.04 7.34
C HIS A 208 8.15 -13.08 7.33
N SER A 209 9.05 -13.19 8.29
CA SER A 209 10.20 -12.30 8.46
C SER A 209 11.50 -13.04 8.13
N SER A 210 12.47 -12.36 7.52
CA SER A 210 13.81 -12.92 7.28
C SER A 210 14.57 -13.26 8.56
N HIS A 211 14.23 -12.58 9.66
CA HIS A 211 14.83 -12.73 10.98
C HIS A 211 13.75 -12.76 12.07
N ALA A 212 14.03 -13.42 13.20
CA ALA A 212 13.12 -13.46 14.34
C ALA A 212 12.82 -12.04 14.84
N LEU A 213 11.53 -11.71 15.00
CA LEU A 213 11.14 -10.38 15.47
C LEU A 213 11.44 -10.26 16.97
N LYS A 214 11.99 -9.11 17.38
CA LYS A 214 12.36 -8.85 18.78
C LYS A 214 11.18 -8.98 19.74
N SER A 215 10.01 -8.51 19.33
CA SER A 215 8.80 -8.63 20.13
C SER A 215 7.54 -8.55 19.28
N VAL A 216 6.50 -9.27 19.70
CA VAL A 216 5.15 -9.23 19.13
C VAL A 216 4.16 -9.08 20.27
N SER A 217 3.36 -8.02 20.28
CA SER A 217 2.31 -7.86 21.29
C SER A 217 1.11 -8.76 20.98
N PRO A 218 0.29 -9.13 21.98
CA PRO A 218 -1.03 -9.69 21.70
C PRO A 218 -1.91 -8.67 20.95
N PRO A 219 -2.88 -9.13 20.14
CA PRO A 219 -3.91 -8.28 19.56
C PRO A 219 -4.73 -7.58 20.63
N ARG A 220 -5.04 -6.31 20.38
CA ARG A 220 -5.92 -5.50 21.22
C ARG A 220 -6.84 -4.65 20.38
N ARG A 221 -7.96 -4.22 20.98
CA ARG A 221 -8.90 -3.31 20.33
C ARG A 221 -8.24 -1.98 19.98
N MET A 222 -8.61 -1.47 18.81
CA MET A 222 -8.22 -0.14 18.37
C MET A 222 -9.06 0.94 19.03
N THR A 223 -8.42 2.07 19.30
CA THR A 223 -9.11 3.33 19.63
C THR A 223 -9.62 4.02 18.36
N SER A 224 -10.53 4.97 18.53
CA SER A 224 -11.02 5.85 17.45
C SER A 224 -9.89 6.56 16.70
N VAL A 225 -8.88 7.05 17.44
CA VAL A 225 -7.71 7.73 16.87
C VAL A 225 -6.88 6.78 16.01
N GLU A 226 -6.63 5.56 16.49
CA GLU A 226 -5.82 4.57 15.76
C GLU A 226 -6.50 4.10 14.47
N SER A 227 -7.80 3.80 14.54
CA SER A 227 -8.58 3.38 13.38
C SER A 227 -8.76 4.50 12.36
N GLY A 228 -9.10 5.71 12.82
CA GLY A 228 -9.23 6.89 11.98
C GLY A 228 -7.92 7.24 11.29
N LEU A 229 -6.81 7.19 12.02
CA LEU A 229 -5.49 7.46 11.47
C LEU A 229 -5.05 6.41 10.44
N ALA A 230 -5.17 5.12 10.76
CA ALA A 230 -4.79 4.06 9.82
C ALA A 230 -5.57 4.20 8.52
N THR A 231 -6.88 4.47 8.60
CA THR A 231 -7.72 4.69 7.42
C THR A 231 -7.31 5.94 6.65
N PHE A 232 -7.02 7.05 7.34
CA PHE A 232 -6.52 8.27 6.70
C PHE A 232 -5.21 8.00 5.95
N LEU A 233 -4.26 7.32 6.59
CA LEU A 233 -2.97 6.97 5.98
C LEU A 233 -3.17 6.10 4.73
N TYR A 234 -4.04 5.10 4.80
CA TYR A 234 -4.41 4.28 3.64
C TYR A 234 -4.93 5.16 2.49
N ALA A 235 -5.86 6.09 2.78
CA ALA A 235 -6.42 6.99 1.77
C ALA A 235 -5.38 7.95 1.18
N THR A 236 -4.35 8.36 1.95
CA THR A 236 -3.26 9.19 1.40
C THR A 236 -2.32 8.43 0.46
N VAL A 237 -2.19 7.11 0.64
CA VAL A 237 -1.34 6.26 -0.22
C VAL A 237 -2.08 5.89 -1.50
N HIS A 238 -3.35 5.50 -1.41
CA HIS A 238 -4.12 4.95 -2.55
C HIS A 238 -5.08 5.95 -3.20
N GLY A 239 -5.38 7.05 -2.53
CA GLY A 239 -6.36 8.03 -2.97
C GLY A 239 -5.80 9.14 -3.85
N LYS A 240 -6.69 9.74 -4.66
CA LYS A 240 -6.37 10.95 -5.42
C LYS A 240 -6.47 12.17 -4.50
N LYS A 241 -5.36 12.89 -4.31
CA LYS A 241 -5.34 14.18 -3.62
C LYS A 241 -5.93 15.27 -4.50
N ARG A 242 -6.87 16.03 -3.97
CA ARG A 242 -7.43 17.25 -4.57
C ARG A 242 -7.19 18.41 -3.63
N GLU A 243 -6.45 19.41 -4.09
CA GLU A 243 -6.31 20.66 -3.35
C GLU A 243 -7.53 21.54 -3.57
N VAL A 244 -8.00 22.15 -2.49
CA VAL A 244 -9.18 23.00 -2.49
C VAL A 244 -8.74 24.41 -2.14
N SER A 245 -9.37 25.42 -2.74
CA SER A 245 -9.13 26.82 -2.38
C SER A 245 -9.83 27.14 -1.06
N PRO A 246 -9.17 27.79 -0.08
CA PRO A 246 -7.81 28.34 -0.11
C PRO A 246 -6.70 27.28 0.12
N PRO A 247 -5.45 27.52 -0.35
CA PRO A 247 -4.33 26.60 -0.20
C PRO A 247 -4.10 26.15 1.25
N GLY A 248 -3.64 24.91 1.42
CA GLY A 248 -3.48 24.26 2.73
C GLY A 248 -4.61 23.32 3.11
N ILE A 249 -5.65 23.21 2.27
CA ILE A 249 -6.72 22.23 2.43
C ILE A 249 -6.65 21.20 1.31
N ALA A 250 -6.76 19.92 1.65
CA ALA A 250 -6.82 18.85 0.65
C ALA A 250 -7.86 17.79 1.02
N VAL A 251 -8.51 17.25 -0.01
CA VAL A 251 -9.43 16.11 0.07
C VAL A 251 -8.79 14.93 -0.65
N TYR A 252 -8.82 13.76 -0.01
CA TYR A 252 -8.34 12.51 -0.57
C TYR A 252 -9.55 11.63 -0.87
N ILE A 253 -9.66 11.19 -2.14
CA ILE A 253 -10.71 10.28 -2.57
C ILE A 253 -10.04 9.01 -3.08
N CYS A 254 -10.12 7.94 -2.28
CA CYS A 254 -9.70 6.60 -2.66
C CYS A 254 -10.94 5.84 -3.14
N GLN A 255 -10.93 5.38 -4.39
CA GLN A 255 -12.01 4.59 -4.97
C GLN A 255 -11.40 3.37 -5.66
N ASP A 256 -11.81 2.18 -5.24
CA ASP A 256 -11.30 0.90 -5.74
C ASP A 256 -12.42 -0.13 -5.93
N SER A 257 -12.07 -1.39 -6.21
CA SER A 257 -13.00 -2.51 -6.39
C SER A 257 -13.85 -2.81 -5.17
N SER A 258 -13.45 -2.31 -4.00
CA SER A 258 -14.03 -2.63 -2.71
C SER A 258 -14.68 -1.42 -2.02
N GLY A 259 -14.82 -0.28 -2.71
CA GLY A 259 -15.59 0.87 -2.24
C GLY A 259 -14.86 2.21 -2.38
N THR A 260 -15.27 3.17 -1.54
CA THR A 260 -14.71 4.53 -1.50
C THR A 260 -14.35 4.93 -0.07
N ILE A 261 -13.24 5.66 0.08
CA ILE A 261 -12.84 6.35 1.31
C ILE A 261 -12.64 7.83 0.97
N VAL A 262 -13.31 8.70 1.72
CA VAL A 262 -13.17 10.15 1.60
C VAL A 262 -12.55 10.69 2.88
N CYS A 263 -11.42 11.37 2.75
CA CYS A 263 -10.71 12.02 3.85
C CYS A 263 -10.45 13.49 3.51
N ALA A 264 -10.31 14.33 4.54
CA ALA A 264 -9.84 15.70 4.38
C ALA A 264 -8.72 16.02 5.37
N GLU A 265 -7.81 16.88 4.96
CA GLU A 265 -6.84 17.54 5.83
C GLU A 265 -6.94 19.05 5.67
N ASN A 266 -6.90 19.74 6.81
CA ASN A 266 -6.86 21.18 6.91
C ASN A 266 -5.57 21.57 7.63
N LYS A 267 -4.55 21.96 6.86
CA LYS A 267 -3.24 22.43 7.36
C LYS A 267 -3.23 23.94 7.62
N ARG A 268 -4.38 24.61 7.52
CA ARG A 268 -4.49 26.01 7.84
C ARG A 268 -4.63 26.21 9.33
N THR A 269 -4.29 27.40 9.79
CA THR A 269 -4.37 27.82 11.20
C THR A 269 -5.48 28.84 11.46
N ASP A 270 -6.13 29.34 10.41
CA ASP A 270 -6.97 30.54 10.45
C ASP A 270 -8.44 30.30 10.03
N CYS A 271 -8.76 29.13 9.46
CA CYS A 271 -10.12 28.80 9.05
C CYS A 271 -10.44 27.31 9.20
N SER A 272 -11.70 27.04 9.52
CA SER A 272 -12.31 25.71 9.41
C SER A 272 -12.77 25.43 7.98
N PHE A 273 -12.62 24.17 7.55
CA PHE A 273 -13.05 23.70 6.24
C PHE A 273 -14.41 23.00 6.35
N VAL A 274 -15.44 23.54 5.70
CA VAL A 274 -16.78 22.95 5.68
C VAL A 274 -16.93 22.13 4.41
N ILE A 275 -17.37 20.88 4.54
CA ILE A 275 -17.56 19.97 3.42
C ILE A 275 -18.86 19.19 3.60
N GLU A 276 -19.62 19.11 2.51
CA GLU A 276 -20.83 18.31 2.38
C GLU A 276 -20.56 17.21 1.37
N LEU A 277 -20.88 15.97 1.75
CA LEU A 277 -20.80 14.80 0.90
C LEU A 277 -22.21 14.24 0.73
N ASP A 278 -22.61 14.00 -0.51
CA ASP A 278 -23.86 13.34 -0.86
C ASP A 278 -23.59 12.14 -1.76
N ALA A 279 -23.83 10.95 -1.22
CA ALA A 279 -23.71 9.68 -1.92
C ALA A 279 -25.07 9.02 -2.16
N SER A 280 -26.19 9.74 -2.06
CA SER A 280 -27.55 9.20 -2.13
C SER A 280 -27.90 8.53 -3.47
N GLU A 281 -27.17 8.87 -4.53
CA GLU A 281 -27.30 8.23 -5.85
C GLU A 281 -26.49 6.92 -5.98
N SER A 282 -25.69 6.56 -4.97
CA SER A 282 -24.99 5.27 -4.93
C SER A 282 -25.98 4.11 -4.73
N LYS A 283 -25.64 2.93 -5.26
CA LYS A 283 -26.48 1.73 -5.19
C LYS A 283 -25.71 0.54 -4.66
N ASN A 284 -26.36 -0.27 -3.82
CA ASN A 284 -25.82 -1.48 -3.20
C ASN A 284 -24.54 -1.21 -2.39
N VAL A 285 -24.52 -0.10 -1.66
CA VAL A 285 -23.42 0.27 -0.76
C VAL A 285 -23.95 0.68 0.60
N VAL A 286 -23.13 0.49 1.62
CA VAL A 286 -23.36 0.95 2.99
C VAL A 286 -22.35 2.03 3.34
N SER A 287 -22.79 3.00 4.14
CA SER A 287 -21.96 4.12 4.61
C SER A 287 -21.54 3.92 6.06
N SER A 288 -20.27 4.19 6.37
CA SER A 288 -19.76 4.19 7.76
C SER A 288 -20.41 5.23 8.66
N ARG A 289 -21.12 6.22 8.09
CA ARG A 289 -21.90 7.22 8.81
C ARG A 289 -23.27 6.73 9.24
N GLY A 290 -23.75 5.59 8.72
CA GLY A 290 -25.15 5.18 8.83
C GLY A 290 -26.12 6.04 7.98
N SER A 291 -25.61 7.06 7.29
CA SER A 291 -26.33 7.94 6.36
C SER A 291 -25.53 8.07 5.05
N MET A 292 -26.24 8.25 3.94
CA MET A 292 -25.63 8.50 2.63
C MET A 292 -25.19 9.95 2.42
N THR A 293 -25.52 10.84 3.37
CA THR A 293 -25.09 12.23 3.38
C THR A 293 -24.36 12.56 4.68
N THR A 294 -23.39 13.47 4.61
CA THR A 294 -22.74 14.03 5.79
C THR A 294 -22.30 15.46 5.52
N GLN A 295 -22.30 16.28 6.57
CA GLN A 295 -21.73 17.62 6.57
C GLN A 295 -20.72 17.65 7.71
N ASP A 296 -19.50 18.07 7.41
CA ASP A 296 -18.40 18.14 8.36
C ASP A 296 -17.77 19.53 8.35
N THR A 297 -17.32 19.97 9.52
CA THR A 297 -16.49 21.17 9.69
C THR A 297 -15.15 20.72 10.26
N ILE A 298 -14.10 20.74 9.43
CA ILE A 298 -12.76 20.27 9.75
C ILE A 298 -11.95 21.42 10.36
N PRO A 299 -11.63 21.37 11.66
CA PRO A 299 -10.91 22.45 12.33
C PRO A 299 -9.52 22.71 11.73
N PRO A 300 -8.95 23.91 11.97
CA PRO A 300 -7.56 24.20 11.66
C PRO A 300 -6.61 23.13 12.21
N MET A 301 -5.55 22.81 11.46
CA MET A 301 -4.52 21.83 11.85
C MET A 301 -5.06 20.44 12.21
N THR A 302 -6.13 20.00 11.54
CA THR A 302 -6.69 18.65 11.73
C THR A 302 -6.91 17.93 10.42
N ARG A 303 -7.04 16.62 10.50
CA ARG A 303 -7.44 15.73 9.41
C ARG A 303 -8.48 14.73 9.91
N ALA A 304 -9.31 14.22 9.02
CA ALA A 304 -10.36 13.28 9.38
C ALA A 304 -10.74 12.36 8.22
N VAL A 305 -11.26 11.19 8.59
CA VAL A 305 -12.04 10.33 7.67
C VAL A 305 -13.48 10.83 7.70
N LEU A 306 -14.01 11.23 6.54
CA LEU A 306 -15.34 11.83 6.43
C LEU A 306 -16.40 10.77 6.19
N MET A 307 -16.15 9.84 5.26
CA MET A 307 -17.10 8.81 4.87
C MET A 307 -16.35 7.65 4.22
N THR A 308 -16.72 6.42 4.57
CA THR A 308 -16.39 5.24 3.76
C THR A 308 -17.68 4.63 3.22
N LEU A 309 -17.63 4.24 1.95
CA LEU A 309 -18.71 3.52 1.27
C LEU A 309 -18.19 2.15 0.92
N SER A 310 -18.88 1.10 1.35
CA SER A 310 -18.48 -0.28 1.07
C SER A 310 -19.64 -1.02 0.42
N PRO A 311 -19.39 -2.04 -0.43
CA PRO A 311 -20.47 -2.84 -1.01
C PRO A 311 -21.34 -3.45 0.09
N GLU A 312 -22.66 -3.41 -0.13
CA GLU A 312 -23.61 -4.09 0.73
C GLU A 312 -23.39 -5.61 0.67
N LYS A 313 -23.75 -6.31 1.75
CA LYS A 313 -23.62 -7.75 1.83
C LYS A 313 -24.31 -8.43 0.64
N ASN A 314 -23.62 -9.35 -0.01
CA ASN A 314 -24.08 -10.11 -1.18
C ASN A 314 -24.33 -9.25 -2.44
N ALA A 315 -23.90 -7.99 -2.47
CA ALA A 315 -23.96 -7.19 -3.68
C ALA A 315 -23.06 -7.81 -4.76
N THR A 316 -23.66 -8.26 -5.87
CA THR A 316 -22.90 -8.78 -7.02
C THR A 316 -22.25 -7.66 -7.84
N LYS A 317 -22.84 -6.46 -7.78
CA LYS A 317 -22.35 -5.21 -8.36
C LYS A 317 -22.83 -4.05 -7.47
N PHE A 318 -22.04 -2.99 -7.41
CA PHE A 318 -22.41 -1.75 -6.75
C PHE A 318 -22.07 -0.56 -7.65
N GLN A 319 -22.73 0.56 -7.39
CA GLN A 319 -22.51 1.81 -8.11
C GLN A 319 -22.17 2.89 -7.10
N LEU A 320 -21.13 3.66 -7.38
CA LEU A 320 -20.71 4.79 -6.58
C LEU A 320 -21.05 6.09 -7.33
N SER A 321 -21.79 6.97 -6.66
CA SER A 321 -21.98 8.37 -7.04
C SER A 321 -21.69 9.20 -5.80
N LEU A 322 -20.84 10.21 -5.93
CA LEU A 322 -20.43 11.08 -4.82
C LEU A 322 -20.41 12.53 -5.31
N ALA A 323 -21.38 13.31 -4.84
CA ALA A 323 -21.39 14.76 -4.96
C ALA A 323 -20.69 15.38 -3.75
N MET A 324 -20.02 16.50 -3.98
CA MET A 324 -19.26 17.21 -2.96
C MET A 324 -19.47 18.72 -3.12
N ALA A 325 -19.86 19.38 -2.04
CA ALA A 325 -19.87 20.83 -1.92
C ALA A 325 -18.96 21.23 -0.76
N HIS A 326 -18.28 22.37 -0.85
CA HIS A 326 -17.34 22.78 0.18
C HIS A 326 -17.22 24.31 0.29
N GLY A 327 -16.76 24.77 1.46
CA GLY A 327 -16.49 26.16 1.76
C GLY A 327 -15.51 26.31 2.92
N VAL A 328 -15.22 27.56 3.30
CA VAL A 328 -14.40 27.87 4.48
C VAL A 328 -15.11 28.88 5.37
N GLN A 329 -14.87 28.76 6.68
CA GLN A 329 -15.38 29.69 7.68
C GLN A 329 -14.23 30.21 8.54
N PRO A 330 -14.21 31.51 8.91
CA PRO A 330 -13.14 32.10 9.71
C PRO A 330 -13.12 31.58 11.16
N GLY A 331 -11.91 31.41 11.70
CA GLY A 331 -11.69 30.90 13.06
C GLY A 331 -12.04 29.42 13.21
N ASP A 332 -12.19 28.97 14.46
CA ASP A 332 -12.55 27.56 14.78
C ASP A 332 -13.98 27.21 14.32
N GLY A 333 -14.76 28.20 13.88
CA GLY A 333 -16.14 28.03 13.41
C GLY A 333 -17.05 27.61 14.56
N GLY A 334 -17.70 28.56 15.22
CA GLY A 334 -18.69 28.27 16.25
C GLY A 334 -19.75 27.29 15.73
N GLY A 335 -19.75 26.06 16.26
CA GLY A 335 -20.83 25.10 16.09
C GLY A 335 -20.91 24.40 14.74
N GLY A 336 -19.77 24.03 14.13
CA GLY A 336 -19.79 23.02 13.07
C GLY A 336 -20.41 21.73 13.58
N ILE A 337 -21.52 21.29 12.98
CA ILE A 337 -22.24 20.10 13.43
C ILE A 337 -21.47 18.87 12.95
N PHE A 338 -20.58 18.35 13.79
CA PHE A 338 -20.19 16.96 13.67
C PHE A 338 -21.39 16.13 14.12
N PHE A 339 -22.05 15.43 13.19
CA PHE A 339 -22.97 14.36 13.56
C PHE A 339 -22.14 13.09 13.75
N PRO A 340 -21.67 12.76 14.97
CA PRO A 340 -21.10 11.44 15.21
C PRO A 340 -22.13 10.40 14.78
N PRO A 341 -21.71 9.28 14.16
CA PRO A 341 -22.60 8.15 14.02
C PRO A 341 -23.14 7.76 15.41
N PRO A 342 -24.32 7.13 15.52
CA PRO A 342 -24.99 6.83 16.79
C PRO A 342 -24.21 5.95 17.80
N ALA A 343 -23.00 5.51 17.46
CA ALA A 343 -22.16 4.65 18.28
C ALA A 343 -20.99 5.43 18.92
N ASP A 344 -20.74 5.19 20.21
CA ASP A 344 -19.70 5.86 21.01
C ASP A 344 -18.26 5.64 20.51
N VAL A 345 -18.04 4.68 19.59
CA VAL A 345 -16.73 4.33 19.04
C VAL A 345 -16.77 4.40 17.52
N THR A 346 -16.02 5.34 16.95
CA THR A 346 -15.99 5.59 15.50
C THR A 346 -14.62 6.01 15.02
N MET A 347 -14.27 5.67 13.78
CA MET A 347 -13.09 6.16 13.07
C MET A 347 -13.22 7.63 12.62
N HIS A 348 -14.44 8.18 12.67
CA HIS A 348 -14.74 9.57 12.31
C HIS A 348 -14.35 10.49 13.48
N VAL A 349 -13.06 10.78 13.61
CA VAL A 349 -12.53 11.69 14.62
C VAL A 349 -11.59 12.71 14.00
N PHE A 350 -11.49 13.89 14.62
CA PHE A 350 -10.47 14.86 14.25
C PHE A 350 -9.12 14.42 14.79
N LEU A 351 -8.18 14.23 13.86
CA LEU A 351 -6.81 13.84 14.15
C LEU A 351 -5.92 15.09 14.02
N PRO A 352 -5.21 15.49 15.09
CA PRO A 352 -4.30 16.63 15.02
C PRO A 352 -3.18 16.42 13.99
N ILE A 353 -2.81 17.49 13.30
CA ILE A 353 -1.63 17.55 12.43
C ILE A 353 -0.51 18.16 13.25
N THR A 354 0.41 17.32 13.74
CA THR A 354 1.62 17.80 14.41
C THR A 354 2.64 18.23 13.36
N HIS A 355 3.11 19.48 13.43
CA HIS A 355 4.31 19.89 12.69
C HIS A 355 5.52 19.20 13.32
N ARG A 356 5.97 18.07 12.75
CA ARG A 356 7.38 17.71 12.91
C ARG A 356 8.18 18.50 11.89
N PRO A 357 9.12 19.36 12.30
CA PRO A 357 10.12 19.84 11.36
C PRO A 357 10.82 18.59 10.81
N GLN A 358 10.82 18.42 9.50
CA GLN A 358 11.64 17.41 8.84
C GLN A 358 13.09 17.71 9.23
N GLN A 359 13.64 16.96 10.18
CA GLN A 359 15.09 16.93 10.37
C GLN A 359 15.66 16.27 9.12
N ILE A 360 16.16 17.11 8.21
CA ILE A 360 17.14 16.69 7.22
C ILE A 360 18.33 16.18 8.03
N VAL A 361 18.48 14.85 8.08
CA VAL A 361 19.67 14.20 8.62
C VAL A 361 20.81 14.57 7.67
N SER A 362 21.47 15.69 7.98
CA SER A 362 22.83 15.94 7.50
C SER A 362 23.76 15.40 8.58
N SER A 363 24.44 14.31 8.25
CA SER A 363 25.56 13.80 9.02
C SER A 363 26.68 14.84 9.01
N SER A 364 26.93 15.49 10.14
CA SER A 364 28.28 15.95 10.45
C SER A 364 28.50 16.03 11.95
N THR A 365 29.65 15.51 12.35
CA THR A 365 30.09 15.25 13.71
C THR A 365 30.71 16.51 14.33
N SER A 366 30.42 16.70 15.61
CA SER A 366 31.27 17.29 16.66
C SER A 366 31.46 18.81 16.82
N SER A 367 31.26 19.19 18.08
CA SER A 367 32.04 20.10 18.93
C SER A 367 31.55 21.54 19.15
N SER A 368 31.48 21.85 20.43
CA SER A 368 31.13 23.11 21.08
C SER A 368 32.18 24.20 20.87
N THR A 369 31.74 25.42 20.55
CA THR A 369 32.17 26.68 21.21
C THR A 369 31.32 27.86 20.73
N SER A 370 31.06 28.80 21.65
CA SER A 370 30.39 30.08 21.42
C SER A 370 31.23 31.07 20.61
N ALA A 371 30.64 31.79 19.66
CA ALA A 371 30.78 33.25 19.46
C ALA A 371 30.22 33.73 18.11
N ALA A 372 29.57 34.90 18.16
CA ALA A 372 29.44 35.98 17.18
C ALA A 372 29.06 35.70 15.70
N ALA A 373 28.09 36.51 15.25
CA ALA A 373 27.57 36.61 13.89
C ALA A 373 28.62 37.07 12.86
N GLU A 374 28.61 36.43 11.70
CA GLU A 374 29.04 36.99 10.41
C GLU A 374 28.32 36.25 9.27
N SER A 375 27.61 36.99 8.42
CA SER A 375 26.83 36.46 7.31
C SER A 375 27.76 36.03 6.16
N SER A 376 27.78 34.74 5.84
CA SER A 376 28.35 34.24 4.58
C SER A 376 27.23 33.64 3.73
N ALA A 377 27.02 34.23 2.55
CA ALA A 377 26.03 33.75 1.58
C ALA A 377 26.50 32.40 1.00
N GLN A 378 25.67 31.36 1.13
CA GLN A 378 25.92 30.08 0.46
C GLN A 378 25.84 30.25 -1.07
N PRO A 379 26.70 29.55 -1.83
CA PRO A 379 26.63 29.59 -3.30
C PRO A 379 25.27 29.03 -3.79
N PRO A 380 24.70 29.61 -4.87
CA PRO A 380 23.40 29.20 -5.38
C PRO A 380 23.43 27.74 -5.85
N SER A 381 22.33 27.02 -5.58
CA SER A 381 22.21 25.62 -5.97
C SER A 381 22.28 25.44 -7.49
N THR A 382 22.63 24.24 -7.95
CA THR A 382 22.68 23.89 -9.39
C THR A 382 21.37 24.23 -10.09
N GLN A 383 20.22 24.00 -9.44
CA GLN A 383 18.90 24.36 -9.98
C GLN A 383 18.70 25.88 -10.10
N GLN A 384 19.19 26.68 -9.15
CA GLN A 384 19.13 28.14 -9.22
C GLN A 384 20.02 28.67 -10.36
N ARG A 385 21.21 28.09 -10.55
CA ARG A 385 22.11 28.44 -11.66
C ARG A 385 21.51 28.13 -13.02
N ILE A 386 20.88 26.95 -13.18
CA ILE A 386 20.17 26.58 -14.41
C ILE A 386 19.03 27.58 -14.69
N LYS A 387 18.26 27.94 -13.66
CA LYS A 387 17.15 28.89 -13.81
C LYS A 387 17.63 30.28 -14.23
N THR A 388 18.68 30.81 -13.61
CA THR A 388 19.24 32.12 -13.98
C THR A 388 19.72 32.13 -15.43
N LEU A 389 20.45 31.10 -15.87
CA LEU A 389 20.91 30.99 -17.26
C LEU A 389 19.75 30.81 -18.24
N PHE A 390 18.73 30.04 -17.87
CA PHE A 390 17.53 29.88 -18.68
C PHE A 390 16.83 31.22 -18.90
N ASP A 391 16.61 32.00 -17.82
CA ASP A 391 15.96 33.31 -17.89
C ASP A 391 16.77 34.30 -18.74
N GLU A 392 18.11 34.27 -18.65
CA GLU A 392 19.01 35.06 -19.50
C GLU A 392 18.91 34.68 -20.99
N TYR A 393 18.89 33.37 -21.30
CA TYR A 393 18.81 32.92 -22.69
C TYR A 393 17.45 33.19 -23.33
N VAL A 394 16.36 33.05 -22.57
CA VAL A 394 15.03 33.46 -23.02
C VAL A 394 14.99 34.98 -23.27
N ALA A 395 15.59 35.78 -22.38
CA ALA A 395 15.68 37.23 -22.57
C ALA A 395 16.53 37.62 -23.80
N SER A 396 17.49 36.78 -24.20
CA SER A 396 18.28 36.96 -25.43
C SER A 396 17.56 36.55 -26.72
N GLY A 397 16.31 36.08 -26.63
CA GLY A 397 15.48 35.71 -27.78
C GLY A 397 15.57 34.25 -28.21
N MET A 398 16.17 33.36 -27.39
CA MET A 398 16.15 31.92 -27.65
C MET A 398 14.77 31.33 -27.38
N THR A 399 14.42 30.27 -28.12
CA THR A 399 13.21 29.51 -27.80
C THR A 399 13.38 28.80 -26.45
N PRO A 400 12.31 28.57 -25.68
CA PRO A 400 12.41 27.96 -24.35
C PRO A 400 13.13 26.61 -24.34
N ASN A 401 12.95 25.78 -25.37
CA ASN A 401 13.64 24.49 -25.44
C ASN A 401 15.14 24.63 -25.67
N ASP A 402 15.55 25.55 -26.55
CA ASP A 402 16.97 25.82 -26.83
C ASP A 402 17.65 26.47 -25.63
N ALA A 403 16.98 27.40 -24.95
CA ALA A 403 17.44 28.06 -23.73
C ALA A 403 17.69 27.05 -22.59
N LEU A 404 16.80 26.08 -22.41
CA LEU A 404 16.95 25.04 -21.38
C LEU A 404 18.11 24.10 -21.68
N LEU A 405 18.25 23.66 -22.94
CA LEU A 405 19.37 22.80 -23.36
C LEU A 405 20.72 23.53 -23.23
N ALA A 406 20.78 24.82 -23.59
CA ALA A 406 21.97 25.65 -23.43
C ALA A 406 22.34 25.86 -21.95
N ALA A 407 21.36 26.14 -21.08
CA ALA A 407 21.57 26.29 -19.64
C ALA A 407 22.10 24.99 -18.99
N LEU A 408 21.53 23.84 -19.35
CA LEU A 408 21.97 22.54 -18.87
C LEU A 408 23.39 22.19 -19.35
N ALA A 409 23.73 22.50 -20.59
CA ALA A 409 25.07 22.23 -21.14
C ALA A 409 26.17 23.06 -20.45
N VAL A 410 25.89 24.33 -20.10
CA VAL A 410 26.84 25.19 -19.37
C VAL A 410 27.08 24.70 -17.95
N VAL A 411 26.02 24.31 -17.24
CA VAL A 411 26.13 23.81 -15.87
C VAL A 411 26.82 22.45 -15.83
N LYS A 412 26.51 21.55 -16.78
CA LYS A 412 27.21 20.25 -16.91
C LYS A 412 28.71 20.40 -17.16
N LYS A 413 29.12 21.36 -18.02
CA LYS A 413 30.55 21.68 -18.25
C LYS A 413 31.27 22.28 -17.05
N ALA A 414 30.54 22.90 -16.12
CA ALA A 414 31.09 23.52 -14.93
C ALA A 414 31.22 22.53 -13.77
N ASP A 415 30.41 21.46 -13.75
CA ASP A 415 30.48 20.40 -12.75
C ASP A 415 31.49 19.29 -13.13
N ASP A 416 31.86 19.18 -14.42
CA ASP A 416 32.92 18.27 -14.92
C ASP A 416 34.36 18.87 -14.83
N LYS A 417 34.52 20.08 -14.27
CA LYS A 417 35.80 20.78 -14.04
C LYS A 417 36.03 21.00 -12.56
#